data_AF-A0A1I3SLI8-F1
#
_entry.id   AF-A0A1I3SLI8-F1
#
_cell.length_a   1.000
_cell.length_b   1.000
_cell.length_c   1.000
_cell.angle_alpha   90.00
_cell.angle_beta   90.00
_cell.angle_gamma   90.00
#
_symmetry.space_group_name_H-M   'P 1'
#
loop_
_entity.id
_entity.type
_entity.pdbx_description
1 polymer ?
#
loop_
_entity_poly.entity_id
_entity_poly.type
_entity_poly.pdbx_seq_one_letter_code
_entity_poly.pdbx_strand_id
1 'polypeptide(L)'
;MKNNFKILLLILLVTSCKVEDRYYDLSQEGKELLAYETGETFQLKNIETDEIVSFFVESKTIEYVEDGPNESSFIFGSSSEEFIEIGRILFTDNSNCYNGEIQVKGDRDNGFEFTAYLYDCFGDDFYYFQNEFINSTNVEGVEYSNAYLLRNYPKTLYYSKEKGILKIVDFDENTLFSLIE
;
A
#
# COMPACT_ATOMS: atom_id res chain seq x y z
N MET A 1 36.92 -67.56 16.68
CA MET A 1 35.82 -66.71 16.15
C MET A 1 35.76 -65.44 17.00
N LYS A 2 36.16 -64.28 16.47
CA LYS A 2 36.05 -62.99 17.16
C LYS A 2 35.06 -62.12 16.37
N ASN A 3 33.87 -61.96 16.93
CA ASN A 3 32.87 -60.99 16.47
C ASN A 3 33.35 -59.59 16.89
N ASN A 4 33.82 -58.79 15.94
CA ASN A 4 33.95 -57.36 16.12
C ASN A 4 32.70 -56.70 15.50
N PHE A 5 31.73 -56.46 16.38
CA PHE A 5 30.48 -55.76 16.10
C PHE A 5 30.82 -54.32 15.73
N LYS A 6 30.81 -54.00 14.43
CA LYS A 6 30.90 -52.61 13.95
C LYS A 6 29.59 -51.92 14.34
N ILE A 7 29.61 -51.16 15.43
CA ILE A 7 28.56 -50.20 15.76
C ILE A 7 28.66 -49.10 14.70
N LEU A 8 27.81 -49.19 13.68
CA LEU A 8 27.57 -48.13 12.72
C LEU A 8 26.80 -47.04 13.47
N LEU A 9 27.52 -46.03 13.97
CA LEU A 9 26.92 -44.84 14.56
C LEU A 9 26.28 -44.03 13.42
N LEU A 10 25.04 -44.36 13.08
CA LEU A 10 24.21 -43.55 12.19
C LEU A 10 23.79 -42.32 12.99
N ILE A 11 24.56 -41.23 12.89
CA ILE A 11 24.12 -39.92 13.38
C ILE A 11 22.91 -39.54 12.51
N LEU A 12 21.71 -39.77 13.04
CA LEU A 12 20.48 -39.15 12.57
C LEU A 12 20.68 -37.64 12.71
N LEU A 13 21.16 -37.01 11.64
CA LEU A 13 20.99 -35.59 11.38
C LEU A 13 19.48 -35.37 11.28
N VAL A 14 18.84 -35.17 12.43
CA VAL A 14 17.53 -34.53 12.50
C VAL A 14 17.80 -33.07 12.18
N THR A 15 18.07 -32.78 10.90
CA THR A 15 17.93 -31.42 10.40
C THR A 15 16.47 -31.09 10.61
N SER A 16 16.19 -30.28 11.62
CA SER A 16 14.94 -29.55 11.72
C SER A 16 14.74 -28.85 10.37
N CYS A 17 13.99 -29.47 9.46
CA CYS A 17 13.52 -28.79 8.26
C CYS A 17 12.54 -27.74 8.75
N LYS A 18 13.02 -26.51 9.01
CA LYS A 18 12.14 -25.34 9.04
C LYS A 18 11.45 -25.36 7.68
N VAL A 19 10.12 -25.31 7.68
CA VAL A 19 9.38 -25.13 6.42
C VAL A 19 9.84 -23.78 5.87
N GLU A 20 10.16 -23.74 4.57
CA GLU A 20 10.67 -22.53 3.93
C GLU A 20 9.65 -21.40 4.07
N ASP A 21 10.16 -20.20 4.37
CA ASP A 21 9.33 -19.01 4.53
C ASP A 21 8.73 -18.63 3.17
N ARG A 22 7.49 -18.15 3.18
CA ARG A 22 6.76 -17.79 1.96
C ARG A 22 6.75 -16.29 1.79
N TYR A 23 7.10 -15.83 0.59
CA TYR A 23 7.16 -14.42 0.24
C TYR A 23 6.15 -14.14 -0.87
N TYR A 24 5.37 -13.08 -0.71
CA TYR A 24 4.44 -12.59 -1.73
C TYR A 24 4.92 -11.22 -2.19
N ASP A 25 5.42 -11.19 -3.42
CA ASP A 25 5.98 -9.99 -4.03
C ASP A 25 4.85 -9.03 -4.45
N LEU A 26 5.12 -7.73 -4.36
CA LEU A 26 4.24 -6.71 -4.91
C LEU A 26 4.38 -6.73 -6.43
N SER A 27 3.24 -6.83 -7.12
CA SER A 27 3.20 -6.86 -8.59
C SER A 27 3.78 -5.58 -9.19
N GLN A 28 4.23 -5.65 -10.45
CA GLN A 28 4.75 -4.48 -11.16
C GLN A 28 3.69 -3.36 -11.27
N GLU A 29 2.42 -3.73 -11.48
CA GLU A 29 1.30 -2.79 -11.50
C GLU A 29 1.13 -2.10 -10.15
N GLY A 30 1.22 -2.84 -9.04
CA GLY A 30 1.19 -2.26 -7.70
C GLY A 30 2.37 -1.32 -7.42
N LYS A 31 3.57 -1.64 -7.93
CA LYS A 31 4.75 -0.76 -7.82
C LYS A 31 4.58 0.54 -8.59
N GLU A 32 3.91 0.52 -9.75
CA GLU A 32 3.61 1.73 -10.53
C GLU A 32 2.65 2.69 -9.82
N LEU A 33 1.84 2.20 -8.88
CA LEU A 33 0.95 3.04 -8.07
C LEU A 33 1.67 3.87 -7.01
N LEU A 34 2.96 3.64 -6.78
CA LEU A 34 3.78 4.51 -5.95
C LEU A 34 4.27 5.69 -6.79
N ALA A 35 3.35 6.57 -7.19
CA ALA A 35 3.57 7.58 -8.24
C ALA A 35 4.63 8.64 -7.90
N TYR A 36 4.85 8.92 -6.62
CA TYR A 36 5.74 9.97 -6.17
C TYR A 36 7.12 9.45 -5.75
N GLU A 37 8.13 10.32 -5.81
CA GLU A 37 9.48 10.08 -5.30
C GLU A 37 9.79 10.89 -4.04
N THR A 38 10.73 10.40 -3.23
CA THR A 38 11.16 11.10 -2.01
C THR A 38 11.70 12.49 -2.35
N GLY A 39 11.18 13.53 -1.68
CA GLY A 39 11.53 14.92 -1.91
C GLY A 39 10.76 15.61 -3.04
N GLU A 40 9.90 14.90 -3.79
CA GLU A 40 8.97 15.54 -4.71
C GLU A 40 7.90 16.34 -3.97
N THR A 41 7.27 17.26 -4.71
CA THR A 41 6.17 18.07 -4.22
C THR A 41 4.98 18.01 -5.16
N PHE A 42 3.78 18.04 -4.61
CA PHE A 42 2.53 18.19 -5.35
C PHE A 42 1.60 19.14 -4.60
N GLN A 43 0.59 19.65 -5.31
CA GLN A 43 -0.32 20.64 -4.74
C GLN A 43 -1.77 20.22 -4.95
N LEU A 44 -2.57 20.35 -3.88
CA LEU A 44 -4.02 20.21 -3.97
C LEU A 44 -4.68 21.53 -3.58
N LYS A 45 -5.73 21.89 -4.28
CA LYS A 45 -6.60 23.01 -3.96
C LYS A 45 -7.79 22.52 -3.14
N ASN A 46 -8.01 23.09 -1.95
CA ASN A 46 -9.27 22.95 -1.22
C ASN A 46 -10.31 23.86 -1.90
N ILE A 47 -11.38 23.27 -2.41
CA ILE A 47 -12.40 23.98 -3.19
C ILE A 47 -13.28 24.87 -2.31
N GLU A 48 -13.54 24.47 -1.06
CA GLU A 48 -14.39 25.23 -0.14
C GLU A 48 -13.69 26.51 0.34
N THR A 49 -12.40 26.41 0.66
CA THR A 49 -11.63 27.52 1.25
C THR A 49 -10.78 28.30 0.25
N ASP A 50 -10.65 27.80 -0.98
CA ASP A 50 -9.70 28.31 -2.00
C ASP A 50 -8.23 28.20 -1.56
N GLU A 51 -7.94 27.42 -0.50
CA GLU A 51 -6.58 27.17 -0.01
C GLU A 51 -5.80 26.26 -0.96
N ILE A 52 -4.55 26.62 -1.25
CA ILE A 52 -3.62 25.76 -1.99
C ILE A 52 -2.67 25.12 -0.98
N VAL A 53 -2.81 23.79 -0.81
CA VAL A 53 -1.96 23.00 0.08
C VAL A 53 -0.80 22.43 -0.73
N SER A 54 0.43 22.70 -0.29
CA SER A 54 1.64 22.16 -0.91
C SER A 54 2.19 21.03 -0.07
N PHE A 55 2.27 19.85 -0.66
CA PHE A 55 2.77 18.63 -0.04
C PHE A 55 4.20 18.38 -0.45
N PHE A 56 4.98 17.80 0.44
CA PHE A 56 6.28 17.20 0.15
C PHE A 56 6.28 15.74 0.55
N VAL A 57 6.93 14.92 -0.26
CA VAL A 57 7.04 13.48 -0.03
C VAL A 57 8.20 13.22 0.92
N GLU A 58 7.87 12.80 2.13
CA GLU A 58 8.84 12.55 3.19
C GLU A 58 9.64 11.27 2.95
N SER A 59 8.97 10.23 2.47
CA SER A 59 9.60 8.94 2.21
C SER A 59 8.83 8.10 1.22
N LYS A 60 9.57 7.22 0.55
CA LYS A 60 9.08 6.11 -0.26
C LYS A 60 9.81 4.86 0.14
N THR A 61 9.11 3.82 0.56
CA THR A 61 9.70 2.54 0.98
C THR A 61 9.04 1.38 0.27
N ILE A 62 9.79 0.30 0.06
CA ILE A 62 9.29 -1.01 -0.37
C ILE A 62 10.03 -2.04 0.48
N GLU A 63 9.28 -2.81 1.27
CA GLU A 63 9.85 -3.76 2.24
C GLU A 63 8.97 -5.00 2.41
N TYR A 64 9.57 -6.10 2.86
CA TYR A 64 8.82 -7.26 3.31
C TYR A 64 8.43 -7.10 4.78
N VAL A 65 7.15 -7.31 5.08
CA VAL A 65 6.65 -7.42 6.45
C VAL A 65 6.10 -8.81 6.68
N GLU A 66 6.22 -9.31 7.91
CA GLU A 66 5.55 -10.56 8.31
C GLU A 66 4.03 -10.35 8.23
N ASP A 67 3.37 -11.18 7.41
CA ASP A 67 1.92 -11.22 7.35
C ASP A 67 1.44 -11.89 8.63
N GLY A 68 0.80 -11.09 9.49
CA GLY A 68 0.52 -11.43 10.89
C GLY A 68 -0.15 -12.80 11.10
N PRO A 69 -0.19 -13.30 12.34
CA PRO A 69 -0.55 -14.69 12.62
C PRO A 69 -1.91 -15.01 12.01
N ASN A 70 -1.94 -15.95 11.04
CA ASN A 70 -3.17 -16.58 10.59
C ASN A 70 -3.93 -17.02 11.86
N GLU A 71 -5.10 -16.44 12.16
CA GLU A 71 -5.90 -16.73 13.38
C GLU A 71 -6.42 -18.19 13.45
N SER A 72 -5.88 -19.12 12.65
CA SER A 72 -6.40 -20.48 12.55
C SER A 72 -5.32 -21.55 12.42
N SER A 73 -4.47 -21.72 13.44
CA SER A 73 -3.90 -23.05 13.69
C SER A 73 -3.21 -23.17 15.05
N PHE A 74 -3.97 -23.58 16.06
CA PHE A 74 -3.44 -24.47 17.09
C PHE A 74 -3.09 -25.82 16.45
N ILE A 75 -1.97 -25.92 15.74
CA ILE A 75 -1.43 -27.20 15.28
C ILE A 75 0.08 -27.17 15.54
N PHE A 76 0.53 -28.05 16.44
CA PHE A 76 1.95 -28.30 16.70
C PHE A 76 2.63 -28.80 15.41
N GLY A 77 3.34 -27.91 14.73
CA GLY A 77 4.19 -28.18 13.57
C GLY A 77 4.99 -26.92 13.23
N SER A 78 6.17 -27.05 12.61
CA SER A 78 6.93 -25.90 12.12
C SER A 78 6.12 -25.19 11.03
N SER A 79 5.43 -24.11 11.38
CA SER A 79 4.73 -23.28 10.40
C SER A 79 5.76 -22.46 9.62
N SER A 80 5.61 -22.40 8.30
CA SER A 80 6.29 -21.38 7.48
C SER A 80 5.81 -20.00 7.95
N GLU A 81 6.73 -19.05 8.13
CA GLU A 81 6.35 -17.64 8.24
C GLU A 81 5.93 -17.15 6.84
N GLU A 82 4.93 -16.27 6.78
CA GLU A 82 4.44 -15.65 5.55
C GLU A 82 4.85 -14.18 5.58
N PHE A 83 5.43 -13.69 4.49
CA PHE A 83 5.87 -12.30 4.33
C PHE A 83 5.24 -11.70 3.09
N ILE A 84 4.83 -10.44 3.17
CA ILE A 84 4.25 -9.69 2.05
C ILE A 84 5.08 -8.44 1.80
N GLU A 85 5.41 -8.17 0.54
CA GLU A 85 6.03 -6.92 0.11
C GLU A 85 4.99 -5.77 0.15
N ILE A 86 5.34 -4.70 0.85
CA ILE A 86 4.52 -3.50 0.98
C ILE A 86 5.31 -2.29 0.51
N GLY A 87 4.72 -1.53 -0.40
CA GLY A 87 5.16 -0.20 -0.79
C GLY A 87 4.41 0.89 -0.03
N ARG A 88 5.12 1.91 0.46
CA ARG A 88 4.53 3.07 1.13
C ARG A 88 5.11 4.37 0.60
N ILE A 89 4.27 5.39 0.47
CA ILE A 89 4.67 6.79 0.31
C ILE A 89 4.06 7.58 1.46
N LEU A 90 4.89 8.31 2.21
CA LEU A 90 4.45 9.26 3.23
C LEU A 90 4.62 10.68 2.71
N PHE A 91 3.60 11.52 2.89
CA PHE A 91 3.64 12.92 2.51
C PHE A 91 2.97 13.79 3.57
N THR A 92 3.43 15.03 3.67
CA THR A 92 2.90 16.03 4.59
C THR A 92 3.04 17.43 4.00
N ASP A 93 2.34 18.40 4.58
CA ASP A 93 2.49 19.81 4.30
C ASP A 93 3.41 20.50 5.33
N ASN A 94 3.79 21.75 5.07
CA ASN A 94 4.69 22.50 5.96
C ASN A 94 4.10 22.79 7.34
N SER A 95 2.77 22.75 7.50
CA SER A 95 2.10 22.98 8.78
C SER A 95 1.87 21.69 9.59
N ASN A 96 2.14 20.51 9.01
CA ASN A 96 1.77 19.20 9.55
C ASN A 96 0.28 19.08 9.89
N CYS A 97 -0.56 19.79 9.14
CA CYS A 97 -2.01 19.77 9.23
C CYS A 97 -2.56 18.77 8.20
N TYR A 98 -1.95 18.69 7.02
CA TYR A 98 -2.36 17.79 5.96
C TYR A 98 -1.27 16.74 5.74
N ASN A 99 -1.57 15.50 6.09
CA ASN A 99 -0.68 14.36 5.94
C ASN A 99 -1.43 13.16 5.38
N GLY A 100 -0.66 12.26 4.78
CA GLY A 100 -1.22 11.04 4.24
C GLY A 100 -0.18 9.98 3.89
N GLU A 101 -0.70 8.80 3.61
CA GLU A 101 0.05 7.62 3.20
C GLU A 101 -0.60 6.99 1.96
N ILE A 102 0.19 6.70 0.94
CA ILE A 102 -0.21 5.74 -0.11
C ILE A 102 0.45 4.41 0.22
N GLN A 103 -0.36 3.37 0.45
CA GLN A 103 0.09 2.01 0.71
C GLN A 103 -0.35 1.06 -0.40
N VAL A 104 0.57 0.25 -0.90
CA VAL A 104 0.27 -0.83 -1.83
C VAL A 104 0.88 -2.12 -1.29
N LYS A 105 0.05 -3.11 -0.98
CA LYS A 105 0.44 -4.39 -0.37
C LYS A 105 0.27 -5.51 -1.41
N GLY A 106 1.24 -6.42 -1.52
CA GLY A 106 1.09 -7.62 -2.35
C GLY A 106 -0.06 -8.51 -1.85
N ASP A 107 -0.83 -9.10 -2.75
CA ASP A 107 -1.90 -10.05 -2.39
C ASP A 107 -1.47 -11.50 -2.71
N ARG A 108 -1.95 -12.45 -1.90
CA ARG A 108 -1.67 -13.89 -2.01
C ARG A 108 -2.10 -14.47 -3.36
N ASP A 109 -3.08 -13.85 -4.02
CA ASP A 109 -3.65 -14.28 -5.31
C ASP A 109 -3.02 -13.59 -6.54
N ASN A 110 -1.79 -13.06 -6.44
CA ASN A 110 -1.06 -12.28 -7.47
C ASN A 110 -1.65 -10.89 -7.78
N GLY A 111 -2.45 -10.34 -6.87
CA GLY A 111 -2.96 -8.98 -6.93
C GLY A 111 -2.16 -8.01 -6.08
N PHE A 112 -2.82 -6.91 -5.75
CA PHE A 112 -2.37 -5.99 -4.72
C PHE A 112 -3.57 -5.35 -4.04
N GLU A 113 -3.40 -4.99 -2.77
CA GLU A 113 -4.31 -4.12 -2.05
C GLU A 113 -3.75 -2.70 -2.12
N PHE A 114 -4.53 -1.77 -2.68
CA PHE A 114 -4.15 -0.37 -2.78
C PHE A 114 -5.03 0.48 -1.86
N THR A 115 -4.37 1.14 -0.91
CA THR A 115 -4.99 1.92 0.13
C THR A 115 -4.37 3.31 0.19
N ALA A 116 -5.19 4.34 0.34
CA ALA A 116 -4.73 5.69 0.69
C ALA A 116 -5.23 6.04 2.08
N TYR A 117 -4.39 6.67 2.89
CA TYR A 117 -4.76 7.22 4.19
C TYR A 117 -4.59 8.73 4.13
N LEU A 118 -5.62 9.47 4.46
CA LEU A 118 -5.58 10.93 4.57
C LEU A 118 -6.03 11.31 5.97
N TYR A 119 -5.26 12.15 6.63
CA TYR A 119 -5.40 12.45 8.05
C TYR A 119 -5.70 13.92 8.30
N ASP A 120 -6.06 14.21 9.55
CA ASP A 120 -6.05 15.55 10.14
C ASP A 120 -6.92 16.56 9.36
N CYS A 121 -6.32 17.49 8.62
CA CYS A 121 -7.04 18.60 7.98
C CYS A 121 -7.78 18.20 6.70
N PHE A 122 -7.68 16.94 6.28
CA PHE A 122 -8.58 16.36 5.28
C PHE A 122 -9.98 16.03 5.83
N GLY A 123 -10.20 16.12 7.15
CA GLY A 123 -11.45 15.76 7.85
C GLY A 123 -11.25 14.57 8.80
N ASP A 124 -12.31 13.81 9.11
CA ASP A 124 -12.15 12.56 9.88
C ASP A 124 -11.10 11.63 9.22
N ASP A 125 -10.40 10.80 9.99
CA ASP A 125 -9.37 9.90 9.44
C ASP A 125 -10.00 8.91 8.43
N PHE A 126 -9.72 9.10 7.14
CA PHE A 126 -10.26 8.24 6.07
C PHE A 126 -9.14 7.36 5.50
N TYR A 127 -9.34 6.04 5.56
CA TYR A 127 -8.61 5.08 4.72
C TYR A 127 -9.45 4.79 3.48
N TYR A 128 -8.91 4.78 2.27
CA TYR A 128 -9.63 4.51 1.03
C TYR A 128 -9.14 3.20 0.44
N PHE A 129 -10.03 2.25 0.14
CA PHE A 129 -9.64 1.02 -0.56
C PHE A 129 -9.93 1.13 -2.05
N GLN A 130 -9.00 0.66 -2.89
CA GLN A 130 -9.24 0.55 -4.32
C GLN A 130 -10.48 -0.32 -4.58
N ASN A 131 -11.43 0.26 -5.32
CA ASN A 131 -12.69 -0.39 -5.62
C ASN A 131 -12.90 -0.51 -7.14
N GLU A 132 -12.40 0.46 -7.91
CA GLU A 132 -12.72 0.56 -9.34
C GLU A 132 -11.58 1.21 -10.13
N PHE A 133 -11.45 0.82 -11.40
CA PHE A 133 -10.59 1.46 -12.39
C PHE A 133 -11.47 2.11 -13.46
N ILE A 134 -11.16 3.35 -13.83
CA ILE A 134 -11.87 4.11 -14.87
C ILE A 134 -10.92 4.60 -15.95
N ASN A 135 -11.47 4.71 -17.17
CA ASN A 135 -10.67 5.09 -18.35
C ASN A 135 -10.20 6.54 -18.32
N SER A 136 -11.04 7.48 -17.84
CA SER A 136 -10.62 8.87 -17.66
C SER A 136 -11.49 9.62 -16.65
N THR A 137 -10.93 10.68 -16.08
CA THR A 137 -11.64 11.66 -15.25
C THR A 137 -11.21 13.07 -15.64
N ASN A 138 -12.12 14.03 -15.49
CA ASN A 138 -11.81 15.45 -15.59
C ASN A 138 -11.52 16.05 -14.21
N VAL A 139 -10.49 16.88 -14.13
CA VAL A 139 -10.16 17.74 -12.99
C VAL A 139 -9.93 19.14 -13.53
N GLU A 140 -10.81 20.08 -13.19
CA GLU A 140 -10.73 21.50 -13.57
C GLU A 140 -10.45 21.75 -15.07
N GLY A 141 -11.02 20.93 -15.97
CA GLY A 141 -10.88 21.05 -17.41
C GLY A 141 -9.73 20.25 -18.02
N VAL A 142 -8.87 19.63 -17.21
CA VAL A 142 -7.82 18.71 -17.65
C VAL A 142 -8.34 17.27 -17.59
N GLU A 143 -8.14 16.51 -18.66
CA GLU A 143 -8.50 15.09 -18.71
C GLU A 143 -7.31 14.22 -18.32
N TYR A 144 -7.50 13.39 -17.29
CA TYR A 144 -6.54 12.38 -16.84
C TYR A 144 -7.05 11.01 -17.22
N SER A 145 -6.25 10.26 -17.97
CA SER A 145 -6.53 8.87 -18.34
C SER A 145 -6.11 7.89 -17.25
N ASN A 146 -6.74 6.71 -17.21
CA ASN A 146 -6.38 5.57 -16.37
C ASN A 146 -6.34 5.92 -14.87
N ALA A 147 -7.50 6.18 -14.29
CA ALA A 147 -7.62 6.54 -12.89
C ALA A 147 -8.17 5.40 -12.04
N TYR A 148 -7.64 5.26 -10.84
CA TYR A 148 -8.10 4.39 -9.78
C TYR A 148 -9.02 5.17 -8.86
N LEU A 149 -10.15 4.55 -8.51
CA LEU A 149 -11.10 5.08 -7.54
C LEU A 149 -10.93 4.30 -6.25
N LEU A 150 -10.44 5.00 -5.23
CA LEU A 150 -10.38 4.48 -3.89
C LEU A 150 -11.56 5.06 -3.11
N ARG A 151 -12.38 4.19 -2.53
CA ARG A 151 -13.64 4.58 -1.87
C ARG A 151 -13.60 4.23 -0.39
N ASN A 152 -14.02 5.17 0.43
CA ASN A 152 -14.48 4.90 1.80
C ASN A 152 -15.52 5.93 2.17
N TYR A 153 -16.74 5.46 2.39
CA TYR A 153 -17.90 6.32 2.59
C TYR A 153 -17.64 7.33 3.73
N PRO A 154 -17.88 8.65 3.52
CA PRO A 154 -18.62 9.25 2.40
C PRO A 154 -17.74 9.83 1.28
N LYS A 155 -16.45 9.53 1.18
CA LYS A 155 -15.52 10.16 0.23
C LYS A 155 -14.99 9.19 -0.82
N THR A 156 -14.63 9.76 -1.97
CA THR A 156 -13.91 9.03 -3.03
C THR A 156 -12.66 9.80 -3.45
N LEU A 157 -11.53 9.10 -3.51
CA LEU A 157 -10.26 9.59 -4.00
C LEU A 157 -10.01 9.06 -5.40
N TYR A 158 -9.67 9.96 -6.31
CA TYR A 158 -9.24 9.64 -7.67
C TYR A 158 -7.71 9.70 -7.72
N TYR A 159 -7.08 8.65 -8.21
CA TYR A 159 -5.63 8.50 -8.26
C TYR A 159 -5.18 8.05 -9.65
N SER A 160 -4.04 8.52 -10.15
CA SER A 160 -3.38 7.97 -11.35
C SER A 160 -1.93 7.62 -11.05
N LYS A 161 -1.38 6.67 -11.78
CA LYS A 161 0.03 6.29 -11.60
C LYS A 161 1.01 7.40 -12.05
N GLU A 162 0.57 8.30 -12.93
CA GLU A 162 1.41 9.37 -13.47
C GLU A 162 1.41 10.64 -12.61
N LYS A 163 0.34 10.92 -11.87
CA LYS A 163 0.16 12.19 -11.13
C LYS A 163 -0.16 12.00 -9.65
N GLY A 164 -0.41 10.76 -9.25
CA GLY A 164 -0.93 10.40 -7.93
C GLY A 164 -2.34 10.93 -7.70
N ILE A 165 -2.60 11.58 -6.57
CA ILE A 165 -3.91 12.10 -6.19
C ILE A 165 -4.36 13.18 -7.19
N LEU A 166 -5.49 12.93 -7.85
CA LEU A 166 -6.08 13.82 -8.85
C LEU A 166 -7.16 14.72 -8.26
N LYS A 167 -8.07 14.13 -7.48
CA LYS A 167 -9.14 14.85 -6.78
C LYS A 167 -9.72 14.00 -5.66
N ILE A 168 -10.36 14.66 -4.71
CA ILE A 168 -11.16 14.04 -3.64
C ILE A 168 -12.56 14.62 -3.75
N VAL A 169 -13.58 13.76 -3.74
CA VAL A 169 -14.99 14.16 -3.81
C VAL A 169 -15.77 13.62 -2.61
N ASP A 170 -16.86 14.30 -2.27
CA ASP A 170 -17.85 13.82 -1.31
C ASP A 170 -18.82 12.79 -1.93
N PHE A 171 -19.83 12.40 -1.15
CA PHE A 171 -20.83 11.41 -1.55
C PHE A 171 -21.72 11.87 -2.71
N ASP A 172 -21.96 13.18 -2.81
CA ASP A 172 -22.75 13.80 -3.86
C ASP A 172 -21.90 14.15 -5.10
N GLU A 173 -20.66 13.63 -5.15
CA GLU A 173 -19.66 13.87 -6.20
C GLU A 173 -19.19 15.33 -6.31
N ASN A 174 -19.38 16.15 -5.26
CA ASN A 174 -18.80 17.48 -5.22
C ASN A 174 -17.30 17.38 -4.94
N THR A 175 -16.49 18.07 -5.74
CA THR A 175 -15.04 18.15 -5.52
C THR A 175 -14.73 18.92 -4.25
N LEU A 176 -14.04 18.25 -3.31
CA LEU A 176 -13.50 18.83 -2.09
C LEU A 176 -12.06 19.32 -2.32
N PHE A 177 -11.27 18.50 -3.01
CA PHE A 177 -9.89 18.82 -3.37
C PHE A 177 -9.62 18.50 -4.85
N SER A 178 -8.85 19.35 -5.53
CA SER A 178 -8.36 19.12 -6.90
C SER A 178 -6.84 19.25 -7.00
N LEU A 179 -6.22 18.45 -7.85
CA LEU A 179 -4.82 18.63 -8.25
C LEU A 179 -4.64 19.97 -8.97
N ILE A 180 -3.54 20.66 -8.65
CA ILE A 180 -3.08 21.85 -9.36
C ILE A 180 -1.85 21.48 -10.20
N GLU A 181 -1.83 21.90 -11.47
CA GLU A 181 -0.65 21.78 -12.36
C GLU A 181 0.19 23.06 -12.42
#